data_AF-A0AAP9GBK2-F1
#
_entry.id   AF-A0AAP9GBK2-F1
#
_cell.length_a   1.000
_cell.length_b   1.000
_cell.length_c   1.000
_cell.angle_alpha   90.00
_cell.angle_beta   90.00
_cell.angle_gamma   90.00
#
_symmetry.space_group_name_H-M   'P 1'
#
loop_
_entity.id
_entity.type
_entity.pdbx_description
1 polymer ?
#
loop_
_entity_poly.entity_id
_entity_poly.type
_entity_poly.pdbx_seq_one_letter_code
_entity_poly.pdbx_strand_id
1 'polypeptide(L)'
;MGRVGKKLKMKWLKISLSTLKQLKFGKMDRERKILYYFPHLFVEGEVKLPIGTLTPFQTESNDLKIRHEEFNGGSVFKLNGMTEISKFDRETDFRITKAVELLKFSYFSKSVPHAVSPSRFVSLETFDMFRLIENHVDNSFEHKIVVSNGMSEFSHSADKVLLSRKNQAVNSIYVNESNFDFDLTDSLESLDKKSELYSVVHLYNKAWELQSLFNSFLDKPILAKTTFEVLYEYNGGKKKQLSSFASNFVEMIYSFVEEHKNSELALTLINMTKAHKDEMVRNIDDALNHLKNTRDSLVHEGSQDFDTSAIKFYMVWFPIYWSLTINRESLTKEHAFRFLCFLCLCKHLPSTWDNIEFSDKPPYSPKYSHLACYVMKSNQLANNLNDEYRNAILKSIENWLKEN
;
A
#
# COMPACT_ATOMS: atom_id res chain seq x y z
N MET A 1 -44.64 -47.68 -32.58
CA MET A 1 -44.15 -46.36 -33.06
C MET A 1 -45.39 -45.51 -33.35
N GLY A 2 -45.66 -44.34 -32.80
CA GLY A 2 -44.93 -43.44 -31.91
C GLY A 2 -45.38 -42.02 -32.22
N ARG A 3 -46.14 -41.39 -31.31
CA ARG A 3 -46.03 -39.99 -30.82
C ARG A 3 -47.39 -39.48 -30.32
N VAL A 4 -47.50 -39.48 -28.99
CA VAL A 4 -48.56 -38.85 -28.20
C VAL A 4 -48.29 -37.35 -28.15
N GLY A 5 -49.21 -36.54 -28.67
CA GLY A 5 -49.19 -35.08 -28.52
C GLY A 5 -49.70 -34.66 -27.14
N LYS A 6 -48.78 -34.42 -26.18
CA LYS A 6 -49.11 -33.70 -24.94
C LYS A 6 -49.04 -32.19 -25.17
N LYS A 7 -50.20 -31.53 -25.21
CA LYS A 7 -50.30 -30.07 -25.03
C LYS A 7 -49.90 -29.73 -23.59
N LEU A 8 -48.71 -29.16 -23.38
CA LEU A 8 -48.36 -28.50 -22.13
C LEU A 8 -49.24 -27.25 -21.97
N LYS A 9 -50.21 -27.30 -21.05
CA LYS A 9 -50.84 -26.08 -20.50
C LYS A 9 -49.83 -25.43 -19.54
N MET A 10 -49.10 -24.42 -20.00
CA MET A 10 -48.41 -23.50 -19.08
C MET A 10 -49.47 -22.67 -18.34
N LYS A 11 -49.74 -23.01 -17.08
CA LYS A 11 -50.35 -22.08 -16.13
C LYS A 11 -49.32 -21.00 -15.82
N TRP A 12 -49.46 -19.84 -16.44
CA TRP A 12 -48.78 -18.64 -15.98
C TRP A 12 -49.34 -18.25 -14.61
N LEU A 13 -48.54 -18.46 -13.56
CA LEU A 13 -48.76 -17.85 -12.25
C LEU A 13 -48.53 -16.34 -12.41
N LYS A 14 -49.61 -15.59 -12.67
CA LYS A 14 -49.64 -14.13 -12.47
C LYS A 14 -49.61 -13.86 -10.97
N ILE A 15 -48.41 -13.90 -10.38
CA ILE A 15 -48.17 -13.29 -9.08
C ILE A 15 -48.22 -11.79 -9.31
N SER A 16 -49.18 -11.09 -8.69
CA SER A 16 -49.24 -9.64 -8.85
C SER A 16 -48.01 -8.99 -8.20
N LEU A 17 -47.54 -7.89 -8.79
CA LEU A 17 -46.49 -7.05 -8.21
C LEU A 17 -46.84 -6.57 -6.80
N SER A 18 -48.13 -6.48 -6.45
CA SER A 18 -48.58 -6.18 -5.09
C SER A 18 -48.37 -7.35 -4.12
N THR A 19 -48.55 -8.61 -4.53
CA THR A 19 -48.26 -9.79 -3.70
C THR A 19 -46.75 -10.00 -3.52
N LEU A 20 -45.93 -9.72 -4.55
CA LEU A 20 -44.46 -9.71 -4.44
C LEU A 20 -43.95 -8.56 -3.56
N LYS A 21 -44.61 -7.40 -3.57
CA LYS A 21 -44.34 -6.31 -2.62
C LYS A 21 -44.78 -6.69 -1.21
N GLN A 22 -45.97 -7.25 -1.00
CA GLN A 22 -46.44 -7.65 0.34
C GLN A 22 -45.60 -8.80 0.95
N LEU A 23 -45.08 -9.73 0.15
CA LEU A 23 -44.11 -10.74 0.60
C LEU A 23 -42.72 -10.15 0.91
N LYS A 24 -42.34 -9.02 0.29
CA LYS A 24 -41.11 -8.27 0.60
C LYS A 24 -41.23 -7.33 1.80
N PHE A 25 -42.44 -6.94 2.20
CA PHE A 25 -42.66 -5.97 3.28
C PHE A 25 -43.23 -6.59 4.57
N GLY A 26 -43.55 -7.89 4.58
CA GLY A 26 -44.16 -8.57 5.73
C GLY A 26 -43.18 -9.01 6.84
N LYS A 27 -41.87 -8.99 6.59
CA LYS A 27 -40.82 -9.24 7.59
C LYS A 27 -39.55 -8.53 7.13
N MET A 28 -38.89 -7.82 8.06
CA MET A 28 -37.49 -7.36 8.05
C MET A 28 -37.23 -5.86 7.84
N ASP A 29 -37.63 -5.06 8.83
CA ASP A 29 -36.84 -3.89 9.26
C ASP A 29 -36.05 -4.26 10.53
N ARG A 30 -35.20 -5.30 10.43
CA ARG A 30 -34.16 -5.50 11.43
C ARG A 30 -32.87 -4.93 10.86
N GLU A 31 -32.29 -3.97 11.56
CA GLU A 31 -30.97 -3.43 11.22
C GLU A 31 -29.97 -4.59 11.15
N ARG A 32 -29.23 -4.68 10.03
CA ARG A 32 -28.27 -5.76 9.78
C ARG A 32 -26.92 -5.33 10.33
N LYS A 33 -26.33 -6.18 11.18
CA LYS A 33 -24.96 -5.97 11.64
C LYS A 33 -23.95 -6.16 10.51
N ILE A 34 -22.87 -5.38 10.55
CA ILE A 34 -21.74 -5.49 9.61
C ILE A 34 -20.43 -5.58 10.36
N LEU A 35 -19.56 -6.45 9.86
CA LEU A 35 -18.19 -6.65 10.30
C LEU A 35 -17.24 -6.50 9.12
N TYR A 36 -16.08 -5.88 9.34
CA TYR A 36 -15.03 -5.70 8.34
C TYR A 36 -13.86 -6.61 8.68
N TYR A 37 -13.64 -7.63 7.85
CA TYR A 37 -12.72 -8.73 8.10
C TYR A 37 -11.65 -8.81 7.02
N PHE A 38 -10.41 -9.06 7.42
CA PHE A 38 -9.25 -9.20 6.55
C PHE A 38 -8.69 -10.60 6.69
N PRO A 39 -8.90 -11.49 5.71
CA PRO A 39 -8.50 -12.89 5.80
C PRO A 39 -6.99 -13.13 5.70
N HIS A 40 -6.26 -12.23 5.04
CA HIS A 40 -4.83 -12.37 4.75
C HIS A 40 -3.95 -11.40 5.56
N LEU A 41 -4.56 -10.51 6.34
CA LEU A 41 -3.86 -9.57 7.21
C LEU A 41 -3.98 -10.04 8.66
N PHE A 42 -2.88 -10.50 9.24
CA PHE A 42 -2.80 -10.97 10.62
C PHE A 42 -2.18 -9.88 11.47
N VAL A 43 -2.74 -9.68 12.66
CA VAL A 43 -2.16 -8.79 13.67
C VAL A 43 -1.84 -9.60 14.92
N GLU A 44 -0.69 -9.36 15.54
CA GLU A 44 -0.30 -10.03 16.79
C GLU A 44 -1.05 -9.44 18.00
N GLY A 45 -1.44 -8.17 17.90
CA GLY A 45 -2.17 -7.44 18.93
C GLY A 45 -3.08 -6.37 18.29
N GLU A 46 -3.43 -5.36 19.07
CA GLU A 46 -4.21 -4.22 18.54
C GLU A 46 -3.32 -3.28 17.73
N VAL A 47 -3.70 -2.99 16.49
CA VAL A 47 -3.06 -1.97 15.65
C VAL A 47 -4.02 -0.79 15.51
N LYS A 48 -3.65 0.36 16.07
CA LYS A 48 -4.45 1.57 15.98
C LYS A 48 -4.38 2.17 14.58
N LEU A 49 -5.54 2.51 14.06
CA LEU A 49 -5.76 3.20 12.79
C LEU A 49 -6.48 4.53 13.08
N PRO A 50 -6.45 5.51 12.14
CA PRO A 50 -6.98 6.84 12.41
C PRO A 50 -8.46 6.91 12.86
N ILE A 51 -9.27 5.91 12.52
CA ILE A 51 -10.69 5.82 12.89
C ILE A 51 -11.07 4.51 13.57
N GLY A 52 -10.11 3.69 13.98
CA GLY A 52 -10.44 2.39 14.53
C GLY A 52 -9.22 1.57 14.86
N THR A 53 -9.42 0.27 15.04
CA THR A 53 -8.35 -0.63 15.44
C THR A 53 -8.48 -1.93 14.69
N LEU A 54 -7.39 -2.43 14.12
CA LEU A 54 -7.31 -3.81 13.68
C LEU A 54 -6.98 -4.68 14.89
N THR A 55 -7.78 -5.71 15.10
CA THR A 55 -7.56 -6.68 16.19
C THR A 55 -7.50 -8.08 15.62
N PRO A 56 -6.77 -9.01 16.28
CA PRO A 56 -6.74 -10.40 15.83
C PRO A 56 -8.16 -10.95 15.82
N PHE A 57 -8.51 -11.67 14.77
CA PHE A 57 -9.79 -12.36 14.75
C PHE A 57 -9.71 -13.56 15.70
N GLN A 58 -10.38 -13.48 16.86
CA GLN A 58 -10.49 -14.58 17.82
C GLN A 58 -11.75 -15.40 17.53
N THR A 59 -11.57 -16.71 17.39
CA THR A 59 -12.49 -17.71 16.83
C THR A 59 -13.74 -18.02 17.68
N GLU A 60 -14.18 -17.14 18.58
CA GLU A 60 -15.15 -17.51 19.64
C GLU A 60 -16.62 -17.16 19.38
N SER A 61 -16.96 -16.52 18.25
CA SER A 61 -18.37 -16.24 17.95
C SER A 61 -18.99 -17.36 17.11
N ASN A 62 -19.74 -18.25 17.76
CA ASN A 62 -20.63 -19.22 17.09
C ASN A 62 -21.70 -18.53 16.20
N ASP A 63 -21.96 -17.22 16.43
CA ASP A 63 -22.93 -16.43 15.68
C ASP A 63 -22.36 -15.96 14.33
N LEU A 64 -21.05 -15.74 14.27
CA LEU A 64 -20.32 -15.47 13.03
C LEU A 64 -19.97 -16.80 12.37
N LYS A 65 -20.95 -17.45 11.72
CA LYS A 65 -20.71 -18.58 10.79
C LYS A 65 -19.98 -18.11 9.52
N ILE A 66 -18.88 -17.41 9.70
CA ILE A 66 -17.92 -17.13 8.66
C ILE A 66 -17.33 -18.48 8.28
N ARG A 67 -17.24 -18.76 6.97
CA ARG A 67 -16.55 -19.93 6.41
C ARG A 67 -15.03 -19.85 6.70
N HIS A 68 -14.65 -19.99 7.96
CA HIS A 68 -13.27 -19.91 8.44
C HIS A 68 -12.43 -21.12 8.12
N GLU A 69 -13.05 -22.27 7.81
CA GLU A 69 -12.30 -23.50 7.52
C GLU A 69 -11.32 -23.32 6.34
N GLU A 70 -11.52 -22.31 5.49
CA GLU A 70 -10.62 -21.96 4.38
C GLU A 70 -9.59 -20.86 4.73
N PHE A 71 -9.82 -20.07 5.80
CA PHE A 71 -9.00 -18.94 6.21
C PHE A 71 -8.63 -19.09 7.69
N ASN A 72 -7.46 -19.66 7.96
CA ASN A 72 -6.91 -19.95 9.31
C ASN A 72 -6.61 -18.68 10.14
N GLY A 73 -7.60 -17.82 10.41
CA GLY A 73 -7.45 -16.61 11.24
C GLY A 73 -7.68 -15.30 10.47
N GLY A 74 -6.83 -14.30 10.69
CA GLY A 74 -6.92 -12.96 10.09
C GLY A 74 -7.15 -11.86 11.12
N SER A 75 -7.67 -10.72 10.68
CA SER A 75 -7.95 -9.57 11.54
C SER A 75 -9.32 -8.96 11.25
N VAL A 76 -9.83 -8.22 12.23
CA VAL A 76 -11.10 -7.51 12.16
C VAL A 76 -10.89 -6.06 12.52
N PHE A 77 -11.55 -5.18 11.79
CA PHE A 77 -11.52 -3.74 12.04
C PHE A 77 -12.66 -3.36 12.99
N LYS A 78 -12.30 -2.82 14.16
CA LYS A 78 -13.21 -2.26 15.15
C LYS A 78 -13.31 -0.75 14.96
N LEU A 79 -14.51 -0.24 14.73
CA LEU A 79 -14.80 1.19 14.66
C LEU A 79 -15.16 1.69 16.06
N ASN A 80 -14.41 2.66 16.60
CA ASN A 80 -14.66 3.22 17.95
C ASN A 80 -14.80 2.14 19.05
N GLY A 81 -14.00 1.07 18.96
CA GLY A 81 -14.05 -0.07 19.89
C GLY A 81 -15.19 -1.07 19.65
N MET A 82 -16.11 -0.80 18.71
CA MET A 82 -17.17 -1.72 18.32
C MET A 82 -16.72 -2.62 17.17
N THR A 83 -16.77 -3.93 17.40
CA THR A 83 -16.49 -4.95 16.36
C THR A 83 -17.60 -5.00 15.32
N GLU A 84 -18.85 -4.92 15.74
CA GLU A 84 -20.02 -4.98 14.86
C GLU A 84 -20.68 -3.61 14.76
N ILE A 85 -20.93 -3.15 13.53
CA ILE A 85 -21.69 -1.93 13.28
C ILE A 85 -23.15 -2.33 13.08
N SER A 86 -24.04 -1.83 13.94
CA SER A 86 -25.47 -2.19 13.92
C SER A 86 -26.19 -1.74 12.65
N LYS A 87 -25.68 -0.72 11.96
CA LYS A 87 -26.28 -0.14 10.76
C LYS A 87 -25.25 0.09 9.68
N PHE A 88 -25.48 -0.47 8.49
CA PHE A 88 -24.73 -0.07 7.31
C PHE A 88 -25.02 1.38 6.97
N ASP A 89 -23.97 2.19 6.90
CA ASP A 89 -24.04 3.49 6.28
C ASP A 89 -22.86 3.64 5.30
N ARG A 90 -23.13 4.30 4.17
CA ARG A 90 -22.14 4.45 3.09
C ARG A 90 -20.98 5.35 3.48
N GLU A 91 -21.18 6.27 4.43
CA GLU A 91 -20.16 7.22 4.85
C GLU A 91 -19.10 6.52 5.71
N THR A 92 -19.52 5.68 6.64
CA THR A 92 -18.68 4.79 7.44
C THR A 92 -17.95 3.79 6.55
N ASP A 93 -18.63 3.15 5.60
CA ASP A 93 -17.98 2.25 4.65
C ASP A 93 -16.88 2.94 3.83
N PHE A 94 -17.16 4.17 3.39
CA PHE A 94 -16.21 5.01 2.68
C PHE A 94 -15.02 5.40 3.58
N ARG A 95 -15.26 5.82 4.83
CA ARG A 95 -14.21 6.16 5.80
C ARG A 95 -13.32 4.96 6.12
N ILE A 96 -13.90 3.77 6.28
CA ILE A 96 -13.15 2.52 6.51
C ILE A 96 -12.32 2.19 5.27
N THR A 97 -12.88 2.31 4.07
CA THR A 97 -12.13 2.12 2.83
C THR A 97 -10.96 3.10 2.72
N LYS A 98 -11.15 4.36 3.14
CA LYS A 98 -10.03 5.32 3.24
C LYS A 98 -8.96 4.86 4.21
N ALA A 99 -9.34 4.44 5.42
CA ALA A 99 -8.40 3.94 6.41
C ALA A 99 -7.59 2.73 5.90
N VAL A 100 -8.22 1.85 5.12
CA VAL A 100 -7.55 0.70 4.47
C VAL A 100 -6.53 1.14 3.41
N GLU A 101 -6.83 2.17 2.61
CA GLU A 101 -5.84 2.70 1.67
C GLU A 101 -4.65 3.36 2.38
N LEU A 102 -4.87 4.02 3.52
CA LEU A 102 -3.78 4.56 4.33
C LEU A 102 -2.94 3.45 4.96
N LEU A 103 -3.59 2.38 5.44
CA LEU A 103 -2.92 1.19 5.95
C LEU A 103 -1.98 0.58 4.88
N LYS A 104 -2.47 0.42 3.65
CA LYS A 104 -1.67 -0.05 2.51
C LYS A 104 -0.49 0.87 2.26
N PHE A 105 -0.73 2.18 2.20
CA PHE A 105 0.30 3.18 1.97
C PHE A 105 1.39 3.16 3.04
N SER A 106 0.99 3.14 4.32
CA SER A 106 1.89 2.97 5.47
C SER A 106 2.73 1.71 5.33
N TYR A 107 2.11 0.57 5.00
CA TYR A 107 2.81 -0.70 4.85
C TYR A 107 3.87 -0.65 3.75
N PHE A 108 3.47 -0.27 2.53
CA PHE A 108 4.36 -0.25 1.37
C PHE A 108 5.48 0.77 1.51
N SER A 109 5.26 1.85 2.27
CA SER A 109 6.31 2.80 2.57
C SER A 109 7.46 2.16 3.36
N LYS A 110 7.18 1.26 4.31
CA LYS A 110 8.22 0.62 5.16
C LYS A 110 8.72 -0.71 4.60
N SER A 111 7.88 -1.40 3.84
CA SER A 111 8.13 -2.78 3.39
C SER A 111 8.40 -2.84 1.89
N VAL A 112 9.48 -2.18 1.45
CA VAL A 112 9.86 -2.22 0.04
C VAL A 112 10.41 -3.63 -0.32
N PRO A 113 9.82 -4.35 -1.28
CA PRO A 113 10.30 -5.65 -1.74
C PRO A 113 11.71 -5.54 -2.31
N HIS A 114 12.55 -6.54 -2.04
CA HIS A 114 13.92 -6.59 -2.56
C HIS A 114 14.35 -8.04 -2.81
N ALA A 115 15.32 -8.25 -3.70
CA ALA A 115 15.70 -9.58 -4.19
C ALA A 115 16.17 -10.57 -3.09
N VAL A 116 16.73 -10.08 -1.98
CA VAL A 116 17.18 -10.93 -0.86
C VAL A 116 16.03 -11.40 0.03
N SER A 117 14.83 -10.81 -0.07
CA SER A 117 13.64 -11.28 0.63
C SER A 117 12.41 -11.30 -0.30
N PRO A 118 12.41 -12.15 -1.35
CA PRO A 118 11.26 -12.29 -2.24
C PRO A 118 10.03 -12.82 -1.51
N SER A 119 10.22 -13.55 -0.41
CA SER A 119 9.15 -14.06 0.47
C SER A 119 8.38 -12.96 1.21
N ARG A 120 8.87 -11.71 1.19
CA ARG A 120 8.14 -10.53 1.66
C ARG A 120 7.35 -9.84 0.54
N PHE A 121 7.16 -10.51 -0.60
CA PHE A 121 6.27 -10.00 -1.61
C PHE A 121 4.82 -10.03 -1.10
N VAL A 122 4.21 -8.84 -0.99
CA VAL A 122 2.85 -8.63 -0.54
C VAL A 122 2.01 -8.07 -1.68
N SER A 123 1.00 -8.81 -2.06
CA SER A 123 -0.01 -8.40 -3.03
C SER A 123 -1.01 -7.41 -2.41
N LEU A 124 -1.64 -6.55 -3.22
CA LEU A 124 -2.74 -5.71 -2.71
C LEU A 124 -3.88 -6.56 -2.14
N GLU A 125 -4.11 -7.73 -2.71
CA GLU A 125 -5.11 -8.72 -2.30
C GLU A 125 -4.90 -9.20 -0.85
N THR A 126 -3.69 -9.04 -0.28
CA THR A 126 -3.42 -9.30 1.13
C THR A 126 -4.22 -8.36 2.05
N PHE A 127 -4.55 -7.17 1.58
CA PHE A 127 -5.34 -6.15 2.29
C PHE A 127 -6.83 -6.16 1.89
N ASP A 128 -7.30 -7.21 1.21
CA ASP A 128 -8.71 -7.31 0.83
C ASP A 128 -9.61 -7.33 2.06
N MET A 129 -10.57 -6.41 2.08
CA MET A 129 -11.53 -6.25 3.16
C MET A 129 -12.87 -6.90 2.79
N PHE A 130 -13.26 -7.93 3.53
CA PHE A 130 -14.56 -8.56 3.41
C PHE A 130 -15.55 -7.89 4.35
N ARG A 131 -16.67 -7.47 3.78
CA ARG A 131 -17.85 -6.99 4.50
C ARG A 131 -18.71 -8.21 4.80
N LEU A 132 -18.78 -8.58 6.08
CA LEU A 132 -19.63 -9.66 6.55
C LEU A 132 -20.93 -9.01 6.99
N ILE A 133 -22.03 -9.35 6.35
CA ILE A 133 -23.33 -8.70 6.56
C ILE A 133 -24.32 -9.72 7.14
N GLU A 134 -24.89 -9.44 8.30
CA GLU A 134 -25.86 -10.33 8.96
C GLU A 134 -27.06 -10.60 8.06
N ASN A 135 -27.38 -11.86 7.79
CA ASN A 135 -28.55 -12.30 7.07
C ASN A 135 -29.79 -12.08 7.95
N HIS A 136 -30.83 -11.53 7.33
CA HIS A 136 -32.05 -11.24 8.08
C HIS A 136 -32.76 -12.52 8.59
N VAL A 137 -32.53 -13.67 7.94
CA VAL A 137 -33.33 -14.90 8.16
C VAL A 137 -32.85 -15.72 9.36
N ASP A 138 -31.53 -15.84 9.54
CA ASP A 138 -30.94 -16.85 10.43
C ASP A 138 -29.73 -16.37 11.23
N ASN A 139 -29.51 -15.05 11.34
CA ASN A 139 -28.35 -14.41 11.98
C ASN A 139 -26.99 -14.86 11.42
N SER A 140 -26.94 -15.67 10.36
CA SER A 140 -25.68 -16.01 9.68
C SER A 140 -25.13 -14.80 8.93
N PHE A 141 -23.87 -14.80 8.52
CA PHE A 141 -23.30 -13.65 7.79
C PHE A 141 -23.03 -14.00 6.32
N GLU A 142 -23.44 -13.12 5.41
CA GLU A 142 -23.02 -13.18 4.01
C GLU A 142 -21.71 -12.42 3.80
N HIS A 143 -20.77 -13.02 3.07
CA HIS A 143 -19.49 -12.38 2.77
C HIS A 143 -19.56 -11.61 1.47
N LYS A 144 -19.26 -10.32 1.53
CA LYS A 144 -19.15 -9.43 0.37
C LYS A 144 -17.76 -8.85 0.25
N ILE A 145 -17.32 -8.68 -0.98
CA ILE A 145 -16.15 -7.88 -1.34
C ILE A 145 -16.58 -6.83 -2.34
N VAL A 146 -16.04 -5.62 -2.22
CA VAL A 146 -16.23 -4.58 -3.23
C VAL A 146 -15.17 -4.77 -4.31
N VAL A 147 -15.63 -4.91 -5.55
CA VAL A 147 -14.78 -5.01 -6.73
C VAL A 147 -15.07 -3.79 -7.61
N SER A 148 -14.03 -3.17 -8.12
CA SER A 148 -14.15 -2.05 -9.05
C SER A 148 -13.79 -2.49 -10.46
N ASN A 149 -14.49 -1.97 -11.46
CA ASN A 149 -14.07 -2.06 -12.86
C ASN A 149 -13.36 -0.78 -13.35
N GLY A 150 -12.95 0.09 -12.42
CA GLY A 150 -12.33 1.40 -12.71
C GLY A 150 -13.33 2.54 -12.93
N MET A 151 -14.61 2.25 -13.20
CA MET A 151 -15.67 3.27 -13.35
C MET A 151 -16.77 3.17 -12.30
N SER A 152 -16.97 1.98 -11.73
CA SER A 152 -18.04 1.70 -10.77
C SER A 152 -17.61 0.60 -9.81
N GLU A 153 -18.17 0.65 -8.62
CA GLU A 153 -17.95 -0.33 -7.56
C GLU A 153 -19.14 -1.27 -7.46
N PHE A 154 -18.85 -2.56 -7.32
CA PHE A 154 -19.83 -3.63 -7.26
C PHE A 154 -19.58 -4.48 -6.02
N SER A 155 -20.64 -4.73 -5.26
CA SER A 155 -20.59 -5.70 -4.15
C SER A 155 -20.78 -7.11 -4.70
N HIS A 156 -19.71 -7.90 -4.68
CA HIS A 156 -19.71 -9.30 -5.11
C HIS A 156 -19.66 -10.24 -3.90
N SER A 157 -20.15 -11.46 -4.09
CA SER A 157 -19.96 -12.54 -3.11
C SER A 157 -18.47 -12.86 -3.00
N ALA A 158 -17.93 -12.79 -1.78
CA ALA A 158 -16.53 -13.09 -1.53
C ALA A 158 -16.17 -14.51 -1.97
N ASP A 159 -17.04 -15.49 -1.73
CA ASP A 159 -16.86 -16.89 -2.17
C ASP A 159 -16.61 -17.00 -3.67
N LYS A 160 -17.35 -16.25 -4.50
CA LYS A 160 -17.17 -16.28 -5.95
C LYS A 160 -15.82 -15.69 -6.35
N VAL A 161 -15.40 -14.61 -5.68
CA VAL A 161 -14.12 -13.96 -5.93
C VAL A 161 -12.98 -14.87 -5.47
N LEU A 162 -13.05 -15.43 -4.27
CA LEU A 162 -12.09 -16.39 -3.75
C LEU A 162 -11.97 -17.64 -4.62
N LEU A 163 -13.08 -18.22 -5.08
CA LEU A 163 -13.06 -19.34 -6.02
C LEU A 163 -12.39 -18.97 -7.35
N SER A 164 -12.65 -17.75 -7.87
CA SER A 164 -11.95 -17.26 -9.07
C SER A 164 -10.46 -17.04 -8.84
N ARG A 165 -10.03 -16.90 -7.58
CA ARG A 165 -8.65 -16.65 -7.16
C ARG A 165 -8.00 -17.84 -6.46
N LYS A 166 -8.63 -19.03 -6.46
CA LYS A 166 -8.16 -20.20 -5.69
C LYS A 166 -6.76 -20.69 -6.06
N ASN A 167 -6.30 -20.40 -7.29
CA ASN A 167 -4.96 -20.73 -7.77
C ASN A 167 -3.95 -19.58 -7.58
N GLN A 168 -4.35 -18.49 -6.91
CA GLN A 168 -3.53 -17.31 -6.69
C GLN A 168 -2.97 -17.40 -5.27
N ALA A 169 -1.65 -17.55 -5.16
CA ALA A 169 -0.97 -17.58 -3.87
C ALA A 169 -0.97 -16.16 -3.28
N VAL A 170 -2.02 -15.80 -2.55
CA VAL A 170 -2.04 -14.60 -1.72
C VAL A 170 -1.28 -14.92 -0.44
N ASN A 171 -0.12 -14.31 -0.27
CA ASN A 171 0.67 -14.47 0.94
C ASN A 171 0.02 -13.66 2.06
N SER A 172 -0.33 -14.35 3.14
CA SER A 172 -0.73 -13.71 4.39
C SER A 172 0.47 -13.04 5.04
N ILE A 173 0.25 -11.90 5.69
CA ILE A 173 1.29 -11.19 6.44
C ILE A 173 0.89 -10.99 7.88
N TYR A 174 1.90 -10.97 8.76
CA TYR A 174 1.77 -10.52 10.13
C TYR A 174 2.25 -9.08 10.21
N VAL A 175 1.42 -8.24 10.81
CA VAL A 175 1.74 -6.83 11.06
C VAL A 175 1.54 -6.49 12.53
N ASN A 176 2.42 -5.67 13.05
CA ASN A 176 2.32 -5.08 14.37
C ASN A 176 2.22 -3.55 14.25
N GLU A 177 1.93 -2.86 15.36
CA GLU A 177 1.78 -1.40 15.35
C GLU A 177 3.07 -0.71 14.84
N SER A 178 4.25 -1.22 15.20
CA SER A 178 5.54 -0.68 14.75
C SER A 178 5.83 -0.85 13.25
N ASN A 179 5.16 -1.81 12.58
CA ASN A 179 5.26 -2.00 11.14
C ASN A 179 4.58 -0.87 10.35
N PHE A 180 3.69 -0.12 10.99
CA PHE A 180 3.04 1.03 10.39
C PHE A 180 3.70 2.32 10.89
N ASP A 181 3.79 3.29 10.00
CA ASP A 181 4.18 4.65 10.37
C ASP A 181 3.03 5.55 9.95
N PHE A 182 2.00 5.63 10.79
CA PHE A 182 0.88 6.51 10.49
C PHE A 182 1.30 7.98 10.50
N ASP A 183 2.48 8.30 11.07
CA ASP A 183 3.13 9.61 10.94
C ASP A 183 3.46 9.95 9.48
N LEU A 184 3.58 8.96 8.59
CA LEU A 184 3.72 9.15 7.15
C LEU A 184 2.39 9.43 6.45
N THR A 185 1.25 9.11 7.06
CA THR A 185 -0.06 9.10 6.38
C THR A 185 -1.07 10.12 6.91
N ASP A 186 -0.71 10.94 7.90
CA ASP A 186 -1.59 11.88 8.59
C ASP A 186 -2.81 11.19 9.24
N SER A 187 -3.56 11.92 10.06
CA SER A 187 -4.87 11.48 10.55
C SER A 187 -5.90 11.46 9.40
N LEU A 188 -6.91 10.59 9.49
CA LEU A 188 -8.01 10.58 8.51
C LEU A 188 -8.73 11.94 8.48
N GLU A 189 -8.90 12.58 9.64
CA GLU A 189 -9.54 13.90 9.73
C GLU A 189 -8.74 14.98 8.99
N SER A 190 -7.40 14.92 9.04
CA SER A 190 -6.55 15.81 8.26
C SER A 190 -6.62 15.50 6.76
N LEU A 191 -6.69 14.22 6.40
CA LEU A 191 -6.87 13.80 5.01
C LEU A 191 -8.26 14.13 4.45
N ASP A 192 -9.31 14.12 5.26
CA ASP A 192 -10.64 14.54 4.83
C ASP A 192 -10.67 16.05 4.54
N LYS A 193 -9.91 16.86 5.30
CA LYS A 193 -9.68 18.28 4.95
C LYS A 193 -8.91 18.42 3.63
N LYS A 194 -8.04 17.47 3.31
CA LYS A 194 -7.25 17.38 2.07
C LYS A 194 -7.84 16.34 1.11
N SER A 195 -9.17 16.31 0.94
CA SER A 195 -9.89 15.19 0.28
C SER A 195 -9.38 14.83 -1.13
N GLU A 196 -8.85 15.81 -1.87
CA GLU A 196 -8.21 15.62 -3.18
C GLU A 196 -6.94 14.75 -3.14
N LEU A 197 -6.21 14.76 -2.03
CA LEU A 197 -4.97 14.00 -1.87
C LEU A 197 -5.21 12.50 -1.61
N TYR A 198 -6.40 12.11 -1.14
CA TYR A 198 -6.73 10.70 -0.95
C TYR A 198 -6.61 9.91 -2.26
N SER A 199 -7.07 10.51 -3.37
CA SER A 199 -6.96 9.92 -4.70
C SER A 199 -5.49 9.66 -5.07
N VAL A 200 -4.57 10.52 -4.63
CA VAL A 200 -3.13 10.35 -4.90
C VAL A 200 -2.59 9.12 -4.18
N VAL A 201 -2.95 8.91 -2.91
CA VAL A 201 -2.58 7.71 -2.15
C VAL A 201 -3.16 6.44 -2.78
N HIS A 202 -4.43 6.47 -3.17
CA HIS A 202 -5.09 5.35 -3.83
C HIS A 202 -4.39 4.96 -5.15
N LEU A 203 -4.04 5.95 -5.98
CA LEU A 203 -3.34 5.72 -7.25
C LEU A 203 -1.90 5.24 -7.03
N TYR A 204 -1.21 5.70 -5.99
CA TYR A 204 0.09 5.15 -5.59
C TYR A 204 -0.03 3.67 -5.22
N ASN A 205 -1.01 3.29 -4.39
CA ASN A 205 -1.25 1.90 -4.02
C ASN A 205 -1.54 1.03 -5.26
N LYS A 206 -2.23 1.56 -6.27
CA LYS A 206 -2.40 0.85 -7.55
C LYS A 206 -1.11 0.66 -8.33
N ALA A 207 -0.14 1.57 -8.22
CA ALA A 207 1.18 1.34 -8.82
C ALA A 207 1.86 0.09 -8.21
N TRP A 208 1.62 -0.21 -6.92
CA TRP A 208 2.08 -1.40 -6.20
C TRP A 208 1.48 -2.72 -6.67
N GLU A 209 0.50 -2.70 -7.58
CA GLU A 209 0.00 -3.88 -8.28
C GLU A 209 1.02 -4.46 -9.28
N LEU A 210 2.31 -4.44 -8.93
CA LEU A 210 3.39 -5.10 -9.67
C LEU A 210 3.13 -6.59 -9.89
N GLN A 211 2.28 -7.24 -9.08
CA GLN A 211 2.01 -8.67 -9.19
C GLN A 211 0.56 -9.07 -8.88
N SER A 212 -0.43 -8.20 -9.15
CA SER A 212 -1.80 -8.73 -9.31
C SER A 212 -1.85 -9.49 -10.63
N LEU A 213 -2.32 -10.73 -10.60
CA LEU A 213 -2.42 -11.63 -11.76
C LEU A 213 -3.32 -11.09 -12.89
N PHE A 214 -4.03 -9.99 -12.66
CA PHE A 214 -4.95 -9.36 -13.61
C PHE A 214 -4.49 -8.00 -14.15
N ASN A 215 -3.33 -7.49 -13.75
CA ASN A 215 -2.90 -6.17 -14.18
C ASN A 215 -1.95 -6.20 -15.37
N SER A 216 -2.38 -5.50 -16.42
CA SER A 216 -1.48 -5.03 -17.45
C SER A 216 -0.48 -4.06 -16.79
N PHE A 217 0.82 -4.24 -17.04
CA PHE A 217 1.85 -3.27 -16.65
C PHE A 217 1.63 -1.88 -17.27
N LEU A 218 0.63 -1.74 -18.15
CA LEU A 218 0.40 -0.60 -19.00
C LEU A 218 0.09 0.65 -18.17
N ASP A 219 -0.84 0.61 -17.23
CA ASP A 219 -1.29 1.89 -16.65
C ASP A 219 -0.34 2.47 -15.59
N LYS A 220 0.64 1.70 -15.10
CA LYS A 220 1.50 2.10 -13.96
C LYS A 220 2.30 3.38 -14.19
N PRO A 221 2.97 3.58 -15.33
CA PRO A 221 3.64 4.85 -15.62
C PRO A 221 2.66 6.03 -15.68
N ILE A 222 1.43 5.80 -16.14
CA ILE A 222 0.37 6.82 -16.15
C ILE A 222 0.00 7.19 -14.72
N LEU A 223 -0.29 6.20 -13.87
CA LEU A 223 -0.65 6.43 -12.46
C LEU A 223 0.48 7.13 -11.68
N ALA A 224 1.71 6.63 -11.82
CA ALA A 224 2.88 7.17 -11.14
C ALA A 224 3.19 8.61 -11.58
N LYS A 225 3.12 8.91 -12.88
CA LYS A 225 3.34 10.28 -13.37
C LYS A 225 2.23 11.23 -12.93
N THR A 226 0.98 10.79 -13.00
CA THR A 226 -0.19 11.61 -12.62
C THR A 226 -0.14 11.98 -11.14
N THR A 227 0.13 11.01 -10.27
CA THR A 227 0.25 11.26 -8.82
C THR A 227 1.40 12.19 -8.47
N PHE A 228 2.55 12.06 -9.14
CA PHE A 228 3.64 13.02 -9.01
C PHE A 228 3.20 14.44 -9.38
N GLU A 229 2.58 14.62 -10.55
CA GLU A 229 2.16 15.95 -11.03
C GLU A 229 1.13 16.59 -10.09
N VAL A 230 0.11 15.84 -9.69
CA VAL A 230 -0.93 16.32 -8.76
C VAL A 230 -0.31 16.72 -7.43
N LEU A 231 0.55 15.89 -6.85
CA LEU A 231 1.19 16.21 -5.57
C LEU A 231 2.15 17.40 -5.70
N TYR A 232 2.89 17.50 -6.81
CA TYR A 232 3.79 18.62 -7.06
C TYR A 232 3.03 19.94 -7.19
N GLU A 233 1.94 19.96 -7.96
CA GLU A 233 1.10 21.16 -8.14
C GLU A 233 0.37 21.54 -6.85
N TYR A 234 -0.13 20.57 -6.09
CA TYR A 234 -0.75 20.79 -4.78
C TYR A 234 0.22 21.52 -3.82
N ASN A 235 1.51 21.18 -3.87
CA ASN A 235 2.56 21.83 -3.08
C ASN A 235 3.09 23.14 -3.70
N GLY A 236 2.33 23.77 -4.61
CA GLY A 236 2.67 25.04 -5.25
C GLY A 236 3.74 24.94 -6.34
N GLY A 237 4.11 23.72 -6.73
CA GLY A 237 5.04 23.45 -7.82
C GLY A 237 4.50 23.95 -9.16
N LYS A 238 5.39 24.47 -10.01
CA LYS A 238 5.04 24.96 -11.35
C LYS A 238 5.79 24.15 -12.39
N LYS A 239 5.14 23.80 -13.51
CA LYS A 239 5.77 23.06 -14.62
C LYS A 239 7.14 23.61 -15.06
N LYS A 240 7.33 24.94 -15.03
CA LYS A 240 8.60 25.61 -15.38
C LYS A 240 9.75 25.34 -14.41
N GLN A 241 9.46 24.87 -13.20
CA GLN A 241 10.43 24.60 -12.13
C GLN A 241 10.81 23.11 -12.03
N LEU A 242 10.22 22.25 -12.86
CA LEU A 242 10.51 20.81 -12.87
C LEU A 242 11.98 20.52 -13.13
N SER A 243 12.68 21.34 -13.93
CA SER A 243 14.12 21.19 -14.20
C SER A 243 15.01 21.37 -12.98
N SER A 244 14.51 22.01 -11.92
CA SER A 244 15.20 22.15 -10.64
C SER A 244 14.67 21.20 -9.56
N PHE A 245 13.69 20.36 -9.90
CA PHE A 245 12.97 19.55 -8.92
C PHE A 245 13.91 18.64 -8.13
N ALA A 246 14.76 17.87 -8.82
CA ALA A 246 15.67 16.92 -8.18
C ALA A 246 16.60 17.61 -7.17
N SER A 247 17.21 18.73 -7.56
CA SER A 247 18.06 19.51 -6.66
C SER A 247 17.28 20.06 -5.46
N ASN A 248 16.09 20.62 -5.68
CA ASN A 248 15.26 21.16 -4.60
C ASN A 248 14.78 20.06 -3.64
N PHE A 249 14.49 18.87 -4.16
CA PHE A 249 14.08 17.72 -3.37
C PHE A 249 15.21 17.21 -2.48
N VAL A 250 16.44 17.12 -2.99
CA VAL A 250 17.62 16.76 -2.19
C VAL A 250 17.89 17.81 -1.10
N GLU A 251 17.78 19.10 -1.43
CA GLU A 251 17.90 20.18 -0.44
C GLU A 251 16.80 20.13 0.62
N MET A 252 15.57 19.77 0.25
CA MET A 252 14.47 19.59 1.19
C MET A 252 14.74 18.46 2.19
N ILE A 253 15.36 17.35 1.75
CA ILE A 253 15.83 16.29 2.65
C ILE A 253 16.90 16.84 3.59
N TYR A 254 17.92 17.53 3.06
CA TYR A 254 18.96 18.09 3.92
C TYR A 254 18.38 19.05 4.94
N SER A 255 17.58 20.04 4.52
CA SER A 255 16.90 20.97 5.43
C SER A 255 16.11 20.27 6.53
N PHE A 256 15.37 19.21 6.20
CA PHE A 256 14.62 18.43 7.19
C PHE A 256 15.54 17.75 8.21
N VAL A 257 16.62 17.13 7.75
CA VAL A 257 17.62 16.50 8.62
C VAL A 257 18.31 17.56 9.49
N GLU A 258 18.56 18.75 8.93
CA GLU A 258 19.19 19.84 9.66
C GLU A 258 18.30 20.33 10.82
N GLU A 259 16.98 20.30 10.68
CA GLU A 259 16.01 20.61 11.75
C GLU A 259 16.03 19.57 12.88
N HIS A 260 16.41 18.32 12.58
CA HIS A 260 16.42 17.18 13.50
C HIS A 260 17.84 16.80 13.99
N LYS A 261 18.79 17.75 13.90
CA LYS A 261 20.25 17.66 14.08
C LYS A 261 20.82 17.11 15.39
N ASN A 262 20.02 16.54 16.29
CA ASN A 262 20.42 16.24 17.66
C ASN A 262 21.38 15.03 17.81
N SER A 263 22.09 14.60 16.75
CA SER A 263 23.14 13.59 16.88
C SER A 263 24.28 13.80 15.88
N GLU A 264 25.52 13.70 16.37
CA GLU A 264 26.76 13.62 15.59
C GLU A 264 26.69 12.61 14.42
N LEU A 265 25.92 11.54 14.61
CA LEU A 265 25.61 10.53 13.60
C LEU A 265 24.92 11.13 12.35
N ALA A 266 23.91 11.98 12.54
CA ALA A 266 23.19 12.60 11.43
C ALA A 266 24.10 13.56 10.65
N LEU A 267 24.92 14.34 11.34
CA LEU A 267 25.91 15.23 10.71
C LEU A 267 26.94 14.45 9.90
N THR A 268 27.42 13.32 10.43
CA THR A 268 28.36 12.45 9.72
C THR A 268 27.76 11.92 8.41
N LEU A 269 26.51 11.44 8.46
CA LEU A 269 25.81 10.96 7.26
C LEU A 269 25.51 12.08 6.25
N ILE A 270 25.18 13.28 6.72
CA ILE A 270 25.03 14.46 5.84
C ILE A 270 26.34 14.73 5.11
N ASN A 271 27.48 14.73 5.81
CA ASN A 271 28.78 14.98 5.20
C ASN A 271 29.15 13.89 4.17
N MET A 272 28.89 12.62 4.49
CA MET A 272 29.09 11.51 3.57
C MET A 272 28.23 11.65 2.30
N THR A 273 26.94 11.95 2.45
CA THR A 273 26.03 12.06 1.30
C THR A 273 26.28 13.31 0.46
N LYS A 274 26.64 14.45 1.07
CA LYS A 274 26.92 15.71 0.35
C LYS A 274 28.05 15.57 -0.67
N ALA A 275 29.04 14.71 -0.41
CA ALA A 275 30.13 14.45 -1.34
C ALA A 275 29.66 13.83 -2.68
N HIS A 276 28.48 13.21 -2.68
CA HIS A 276 27.87 12.54 -3.84
C HIS A 276 26.60 13.23 -4.34
N LYS A 277 26.32 14.46 -3.87
CA LYS A 277 25.07 15.17 -4.14
C LYS A 277 24.76 15.28 -5.64
N ASP A 278 25.73 15.67 -6.46
CA ASP A 278 25.50 15.90 -7.89
C ASP A 278 25.11 14.62 -8.63
N GLU A 279 25.70 13.48 -8.24
CA GLU A 279 25.36 12.16 -8.77
C GLU A 279 23.95 11.74 -8.36
N MET A 280 23.57 11.94 -7.09
CA MET A 280 22.22 11.67 -6.59
C MET A 280 21.16 12.52 -7.32
N VAL A 281 21.43 13.82 -7.49
CA VAL A 281 20.52 14.74 -8.19
C VAL A 281 20.33 14.30 -9.64
N ARG A 282 21.41 13.96 -10.34
CA ARG A 282 21.35 13.47 -11.72
C ARG A 282 20.52 12.18 -11.82
N ASN A 283 20.78 11.19 -10.95
CA ASN A 283 20.06 9.92 -10.98
C ASN A 283 18.56 10.09 -10.68
N ILE A 284 18.19 11.00 -9.77
CA ILE A 284 16.79 11.34 -9.50
C ILE A 284 16.15 11.99 -10.73
N ASP A 285 16.83 12.94 -11.37
CA ASP A 285 16.30 13.61 -12.56
C ASP A 285 16.13 12.64 -13.73
N ASP A 286 17.12 11.78 -13.97
CA ASP A 286 17.09 10.73 -14.99
C ASP A 286 15.92 9.77 -14.75
N ALA A 287 15.68 9.34 -13.50
CA ALA A 287 14.57 8.45 -13.15
C ALA A 287 13.20 9.12 -13.37
N LEU A 288 13.04 10.39 -13.02
CA LEU A 288 11.80 11.14 -13.24
C LEU A 288 11.54 11.44 -14.73
N ASN A 289 12.60 11.72 -15.48
CA ASN A 289 12.54 11.89 -16.93
C ASN A 289 12.22 10.57 -17.64
N HIS A 290 12.80 9.45 -17.18
CA HIS A 290 12.46 8.13 -17.68
C HIS A 290 10.98 7.82 -17.42
N LEU A 291 10.46 8.07 -16.22
CA LEU A 291 9.03 7.90 -15.91
C LEU A 291 8.13 8.71 -16.86
N LYS A 292 8.51 9.96 -17.17
CA LYS A 292 7.81 10.81 -18.13
C LYS A 292 7.84 10.19 -19.54
N ASN A 293 9.02 9.78 -20.00
CA ASN A 293 9.19 9.21 -21.34
C ASN A 293 8.40 7.90 -21.49
N THR A 294 8.46 7.01 -20.50
CA THR A 294 7.68 5.77 -20.45
C THR A 294 6.17 6.05 -20.55
N ARG A 295 5.67 7.05 -19.81
CA ARG A 295 4.27 7.47 -19.89
C ARG A 295 3.91 8.05 -21.25
N ASP A 296 4.73 8.96 -21.79
CA ASP A 296 4.47 9.64 -23.06
C ASP A 296 4.47 8.62 -24.23
N SER A 297 5.42 7.68 -24.22
CA SER A 297 5.52 6.59 -25.20
C SER A 297 4.27 5.71 -25.17
N LEU A 298 3.78 5.34 -23.98
CA LEU A 298 2.57 4.54 -23.87
C LEU A 298 1.32 5.28 -24.33
N VAL A 299 1.13 6.53 -23.88
CA VAL A 299 -0.10 7.30 -24.14
C VAL A 299 -0.20 7.79 -25.58
N HIS A 300 0.93 8.17 -26.18
CA HIS A 300 0.95 8.78 -27.51
C HIS A 300 1.34 7.82 -28.62
N GLU A 301 2.21 6.86 -28.35
CA GLU A 301 2.76 5.95 -29.36
C GLU A 301 2.20 4.53 -29.21
N GLY A 302 1.52 4.22 -28.09
CA GLY A 302 1.04 2.87 -27.79
C GLY A 302 2.16 1.86 -27.55
N SER A 303 3.42 2.33 -27.45
CA SER A 303 4.60 1.49 -27.30
C SER A 303 4.86 1.19 -25.83
N GLN A 304 5.13 -0.08 -25.54
CA GLN A 304 5.40 -0.56 -24.20
C GLN A 304 6.91 -0.55 -23.93
N ASP A 305 7.31 0.12 -22.85
CA ASP A 305 8.63 -0.02 -22.26
C ASP A 305 8.54 -1.02 -21.10
N PHE A 306 9.34 -2.08 -21.19
CA PHE A 306 9.41 -3.14 -20.18
C PHE A 306 10.43 -2.82 -19.07
N ASP A 307 11.19 -1.74 -19.20
CA ASP A 307 12.04 -1.26 -18.12
C ASP A 307 11.18 -0.74 -16.96
N THR A 308 11.31 -1.41 -15.82
CA THR A 308 10.54 -1.09 -14.60
C THR A 308 11.30 -0.18 -13.65
N SER A 309 12.53 0.22 -13.99
CA SER A 309 13.43 0.99 -13.12
C SER A 309 12.82 2.31 -12.64
N ALA A 310 12.15 3.04 -13.52
CA ALA A 310 11.47 4.29 -13.17
C ALA A 310 10.28 4.07 -12.20
N ILE A 311 9.56 2.96 -12.34
CA ILE A 311 8.47 2.57 -11.42
C ILE A 311 9.03 2.16 -10.07
N LYS A 312 10.12 1.39 -10.04
CA LYS A 312 10.81 1.01 -8.80
C LYS A 312 11.30 2.25 -8.04
N PHE A 313 11.92 3.20 -8.75
CA PHE A 313 12.29 4.49 -8.18
C PHE A 313 11.09 5.19 -7.55
N TYR A 314 10.01 5.35 -8.33
CA TYR A 314 8.79 6.01 -7.88
C TYR A 314 8.21 5.40 -6.60
N MET A 315 8.19 4.06 -6.50
CA MET A 315 7.67 3.34 -5.33
C MET A 315 8.41 3.66 -4.03
N VAL A 316 9.72 3.91 -4.10
CA VAL A 316 10.52 4.26 -2.90
C VAL A 316 10.49 5.77 -2.66
N TRP A 317 10.57 6.56 -3.72
CA TRP A 317 10.66 8.01 -3.68
C TRP A 317 9.35 8.67 -3.25
N PHE A 318 8.21 8.22 -3.77
CA PHE A 318 6.92 8.90 -3.57
C PHE A 318 6.52 9.02 -2.09
N PRO A 319 6.63 7.97 -1.24
CA PRO A 319 6.33 8.11 0.19
C PRO A 319 7.20 9.15 0.88
N ILE A 320 8.48 9.26 0.51
CA ILE A 320 9.40 10.24 1.11
C ILE A 320 9.00 11.66 0.71
N TYR A 321 8.68 11.87 -0.56
CA TYR A 321 8.23 13.17 -1.04
C TYR A 321 6.88 13.56 -0.42
N TRP A 322 5.94 12.61 -0.31
CA TRP A 322 4.68 12.80 0.39
C TRP A 322 4.91 13.24 1.84
N SER A 323 5.75 12.52 2.58
CA SER A 323 6.03 12.83 3.99
C SER A 323 6.63 14.21 4.18
N LEU A 324 7.61 14.59 3.36
CA LEU A 324 8.29 15.88 3.45
C LEU A 324 7.38 17.08 3.09
N THR A 325 6.32 16.85 2.32
CA THR A 325 5.47 17.93 1.81
C THR A 325 4.12 18.02 2.50
N ILE A 326 3.51 16.89 2.84
CA ILE A 326 2.18 16.82 3.43
C ILE A 326 2.21 16.68 4.95
N ASN A 327 3.20 15.92 5.47
CA ASN A 327 3.24 15.43 6.85
C ASN A 327 4.52 15.81 7.59
N ARG A 328 5.21 16.88 7.16
CA ARG A 328 6.53 17.23 7.68
C ARG A 328 6.56 17.38 9.21
N GLU A 329 5.48 17.90 9.78
CA GLU A 329 5.36 18.20 11.21
C GLU A 329 5.25 16.95 12.10
N SER A 330 4.76 15.82 11.58
CA SER A 330 4.68 14.56 12.31
C SER A 330 5.96 13.72 12.20
N LEU A 331 6.91 14.11 11.35
CA LEU A 331 8.11 13.34 11.12
C LEU A 331 9.09 13.45 12.30
N THR A 332 9.77 12.34 12.57
CA THR A 332 10.70 12.19 13.69
C THR A 332 12.15 12.08 13.23
N LYS A 333 13.09 11.98 14.18
CA LYS A 333 14.51 11.73 13.89
C LYS A 333 14.74 10.43 13.08
N GLU A 334 13.93 9.40 13.30
CA GLU A 334 14.05 8.12 12.56
C GLU A 334 13.85 8.33 11.06
N HIS A 335 12.92 9.21 10.69
CA HIS A 335 12.67 9.63 9.32
C HIS A 335 13.88 10.32 8.69
N ALA A 336 14.63 11.10 9.47
CA ALA A 336 15.83 11.77 8.99
C ALA A 336 16.90 10.76 8.52
N PHE A 337 17.11 9.67 9.29
CA PHE A 337 18.03 8.61 8.88
C PHE A 337 17.53 7.85 7.66
N ARG A 338 16.22 7.58 7.57
CA ARG A 338 15.61 6.96 6.41
C ARG A 338 15.80 7.80 5.15
N PHE A 339 15.62 9.12 5.22
CA PHE A 339 15.79 10.00 4.07
C PHE A 339 17.26 10.12 3.64
N LEU A 340 18.20 10.15 4.58
CA LEU A 340 19.63 10.07 4.28
C LEU A 340 20.01 8.74 3.62
N CYS A 341 19.49 7.61 4.11
CA CYS A 341 19.70 6.31 3.49
C CYS A 341 19.08 6.23 2.09
N PHE A 342 17.97 6.92 1.86
CA PHE A 342 17.39 7.05 0.51
C PHE A 342 18.30 7.86 -0.42
N LEU A 343 18.96 8.92 0.06
CA LEU A 343 19.97 9.61 -0.73
C LEU A 343 21.14 8.67 -1.08
N CYS A 344 21.62 7.87 -0.11
CA CYS A 344 22.62 6.83 -0.40
C CYS A 344 22.15 5.84 -1.47
N LEU A 345 20.88 5.42 -1.43
CA LEU A 345 20.29 4.58 -2.46
C LEU A 345 20.28 5.27 -3.84
N CYS A 346 19.94 6.56 -3.89
CA CYS A 346 19.92 7.36 -5.12
C CYS A 346 21.31 7.60 -5.72
N LYS A 347 22.39 7.34 -4.98
CA LYS A 347 23.73 7.30 -5.56
C LYS A 347 23.87 6.22 -6.63
N HIS A 348 23.08 5.14 -6.53
CA HIS A 348 23.05 4.04 -7.48
C HIS A 348 21.86 4.18 -8.44
N LEU A 349 22.01 3.67 -9.66
CA LEU A 349 20.95 3.66 -10.66
C LEU A 349 19.76 2.79 -10.21
N PRO A 350 18.50 3.22 -10.39
CA PRO A 350 17.34 2.41 -10.01
C PRO A 350 17.29 1.00 -10.61
N SER A 351 17.88 0.83 -11.81
CA SER A 351 18.00 -0.45 -12.49
C SER A 351 18.88 -1.47 -11.75
N THR A 352 19.77 -1.02 -10.85
CA THR A 352 20.67 -1.89 -10.08
C THR A 352 20.18 -2.17 -8.66
N TRP A 353 19.10 -1.53 -8.21
CA TRP A 353 18.68 -1.56 -6.81
C TRP A 353 18.37 -2.97 -6.25
N ASP A 354 17.93 -3.88 -7.12
CA ASP A 354 17.60 -5.26 -6.77
C ASP A 354 18.70 -6.28 -7.11
N ASN A 355 19.81 -5.84 -7.72
CA ASN A 355 20.86 -6.76 -8.13
C ASN A 355 21.51 -7.39 -6.90
N ILE A 356 21.70 -8.71 -6.94
CA ILE A 356 22.46 -9.45 -5.94
C ILE A 356 23.84 -9.75 -6.52
N GLU A 357 24.85 -9.16 -5.94
CA GLU A 357 26.24 -9.55 -6.17
C GLU A 357 26.66 -10.63 -5.18
N PHE A 358 27.63 -11.45 -5.56
CA PHE A 358 28.23 -12.43 -4.64
C PHE A 358 29.60 -11.93 -4.19
N SER A 359 29.89 -12.04 -2.90
CA SER A 359 31.22 -11.73 -2.39
C SER A 359 32.22 -12.82 -2.77
N ASP A 360 33.43 -12.40 -3.11
CA ASP A 360 34.57 -13.31 -3.27
C ASP A 360 35.11 -13.83 -1.92
N LYS A 361 34.81 -13.13 -0.80
CA LYS A 361 35.29 -13.47 0.57
C LYS A 361 34.27 -13.10 1.66
N PRO A 362 33.72 -14.06 2.44
CA PRO A 362 33.75 -15.50 2.17
C PRO A 362 33.12 -15.78 0.79
N PRO A 363 33.66 -16.74 0.02
CA PRO A 363 33.22 -16.95 -1.35
C PRO A 363 31.74 -17.35 -1.38
N TYR A 364 31.00 -16.77 -2.32
CA TYR A 364 29.58 -17.07 -2.60
C TYR A 364 28.58 -16.62 -1.54
N SER A 365 28.95 -15.73 -0.61
CA SER A 365 27.93 -15.08 0.23
C SER A 365 27.23 -13.98 -0.58
N PRO A 366 25.88 -13.99 -0.75
CA PRO A 366 25.18 -12.93 -1.44
C PRO A 366 25.36 -11.63 -0.65
N LYS A 367 25.82 -10.58 -1.34
CA LYS A 367 25.72 -9.21 -0.83
C LYS A 367 24.25 -8.82 -0.80
N TYR A 368 23.90 -7.96 0.15
CA TYR A 368 22.60 -7.32 0.12
C TYR A 368 22.49 -6.44 -1.12
N SER A 369 21.35 -6.52 -1.82
CA SER A 369 21.03 -5.56 -2.87
C SER A 369 20.98 -4.14 -2.30
N HIS A 370 21.18 -3.10 -3.11
CA HIS A 370 21.14 -1.72 -2.61
C HIS A 370 19.82 -1.40 -1.92
N LEU A 371 18.70 -1.95 -2.41
CA LEU A 371 17.40 -1.79 -1.79
C LEU A 371 17.29 -2.50 -0.42
N ALA A 372 17.91 -3.68 -0.28
CA ALA A 372 18.00 -4.35 1.00
C ALA A 372 18.90 -3.56 1.98
N CYS A 373 20.02 -3.01 1.51
CA CYS A 373 20.86 -2.10 2.28
C CYS A 373 20.06 -0.87 2.76
N TYR A 374 19.32 -0.21 1.87
CA TYR A 374 18.44 0.91 2.23
C TYR A 374 17.50 0.57 3.39
N VAL A 375 16.72 -0.52 3.27
CA VAL A 375 15.75 -0.95 4.30
C VAL A 375 16.48 -1.29 5.61
N MET A 376 17.52 -2.10 5.54
CA MET A 376 18.26 -2.56 6.73
C MET A 376 18.94 -1.40 7.47
N LYS A 377 19.63 -0.51 6.75
CA LYS A 377 20.36 0.61 7.35
C LYS A 377 19.42 1.66 7.92
N SER A 378 18.30 1.94 7.25
CA SER A 378 17.27 2.83 7.78
C SER A 378 16.76 2.34 9.13
N ASN A 379 16.43 1.04 9.23
CA ASN A 379 15.93 0.44 10.48
C ASN A 379 17.02 0.35 11.56
N GLN A 380 18.27 0.05 11.20
CA GLN A 380 19.38 -0.03 12.16
C GLN A 380 19.67 1.34 12.79
N LEU A 381 19.69 2.41 11.99
CA LEU A 381 19.99 3.77 12.45
C LEU A 381 18.85 4.40 13.26
N ALA A 382 17.60 3.95 13.05
CA ALA A 382 16.46 4.38 13.84
C ALA A 382 16.57 3.92 15.32
N ASN A 383 17.30 2.85 15.61
CA ASN A 383 17.45 2.31 16.95
C ASN A 383 18.54 3.02 17.77
N ASN A 384 18.44 2.93 19.11
CA ASN A 384 19.50 3.39 20.01
C ASN A 384 20.72 2.46 19.92
N LEU A 385 21.74 2.89 19.18
CA LEU A 385 22.98 2.15 18.96
C LEU A 385 24.08 2.57 19.93
N ASN A 386 24.81 1.59 20.47
CA ASN A 386 26.10 1.85 21.12
C ASN A 386 27.15 2.31 20.09
N ASP A 387 28.25 2.89 20.56
CA ASP A 387 29.23 3.53 19.67
C ASP A 387 29.95 2.54 18.74
N GLU A 388 30.18 1.30 19.20
CA GLU A 388 30.86 0.28 18.41
C GLU A 388 30.02 -0.17 17.22
N TYR A 389 28.73 -0.47 17.44
CA TYR A 389 27.78 -0.78 16.36
C TYR A 389 27.54 0.43 15.45
N ARG A 390 27.46 1.65 16.01
CA ARG A 390 27.31 2.88 15.24
C ARG A 390 28.46 3.05 14.24
N ASN A 391 29.70 2.87 14.69
CA ASN A 391 30.89 3.01 13.85
C ASN A 391 30.94 1.94 12.75
N ALA A 392 30.54 0.70 13.06
CA ALA A 392 30.43 -0.38 12.07
C ALA A 392 29.38 -0.06 10.99
N ILE A 393 28.23 0.48 11.38
CA ILE A 393 27.17 0.89 10.44
C ILE A 393 27.63 2.04 9.56
N LEU A 394 28.25 3.08 10.13
CA LEU A 394 28.80 4.21 9.39
C LEU A 394 29.83 3.78 8.34
N LYS A 395 30.78 2.93 8.73
CA LYS A 395 31.78 2.37 7.79
C LYS A 395 31.12 1.56 6.67
N SER A 396 30.07 0.80 7.00
CA SER A 396 29.30 0.06 6.00
C SER A 396 28.58 0.98 5.01
N ILE A 397 28.03 2.12 5.46
CA ILE A 397 27.39 3.12 4.58
C ILE A 397 28.43 3.84 3.74
N GLU A 398 29.57 4.19 4.31
CA GLU A 398 30.68 4.79 3.58
C GLU A 398 31.19 3.87 2.46
N ASN A 399 31.32 2.56 2.73
CA ASN A 399 31.67 1.58 1.72
C ASN A 399 30.60 1.50 0.63
N TRP A 400 29.33 1.46 1.01
CA TRP A 400 28.19 1.41 0.07
C TRP A 400 28.21 2.62 -0.89
N LEU A 401 28.43 3.83 -0.38
CA LEU A 401 28.56 5.04 -1.21
C LEU A 401 29.76 4.99 -2.18
N LYS A 402 30.82 4.25 -1.85
CA LYS A 402 32.01 4.08 -2.70
C LYS A 402 31.87 2.99 -3.77
N GLU A 403 30.84 2.14 -3.70
CA GLU A 403 30.57 1.12 -4.71
C GLU A 403 30.09 1.76 -6.01
N ASN A 404 30.68 1.43 -7.16
CA ASN A 404 30.34 2.02 -8.46
C ASN A 404 29.16 1.33 -9.12
#